data_AF-A0A933M7K9-F1
#
_entry.id   AF-A0A933M7K9-F1
#
_cell.length_a   1.000
_cell.length_b   1.000
_cell.length_c   1.000
_cell.angle_alpha   90.00
_cell.angle_beta   90.00
_cell.angle_gamma   90.00
#
_symmetry.space_group_name_H-M   'P 1'
#
loop_
_entity.id
_entity.type
_entity.pdbx_description
1 polymer ?
#
loop_
_entity_poly.entity_id
_entity_poly.type
_entity_poly.pdbx_seq_one_letter_code
_entity_poly.pdbx_strand_id
1 'polypeptide(L)'
;MLNARRQPLYVLPYHIGLELGARWDAEAATLSLGGSFRGVPAMELAVVGSVGSFLPVNLFFAWSQSDDVRVILGQYNFFQEYDVHFYRSQFAFEVNPKSR
;
A
#
# COMPACT_ATOMS: atom_id res chain seq x y z
N MET A 1 12.63 1.02 22.66
CA MET A 1 13.47 0.99 21.45
C MET A 1 12.61 0.59 20.26
N LEU A 2 11.93 1.55 19.61
CA LEU A 2 11.30 1.27 18.31
C LEU A 2 12.34 1.51 17.23
N ASN A 3 13.05 0.44 16.87
CA ASN A 3 13.92 0.42 15.70
C ASN A 3 13.09 0.84 14.48
N ALA A 4 13.59 1.83 13.74
CA ALA A 4 13.12 2.18 12.42
C ALA A 4 13.20 0.94 11.51
N ARG A 5 12.11 0.17 11.46
CA ARG A 5 11.99 -0.99 10.59
C ARG A 5 11.76 -0.47 9.18
N ARG A 6 12.69 -0.84 8.29
CA ARG A 6 12.62 -0.68 6.82
C ARG A 6 11.16 -0.68 6.36
N GLN A 7 10.69 0.41 5.76
CA GLN A 7 9.32 0.55 5.26
C GLN A 7 9.27 0.12 3.78
N PRO A 8 8.95 -1.15 3.48
CA PRO A 8 8.56 -1.58 2.15
C PRO A 8 7.35 -0.76 1.70
N LEU A 9 7.51 -0.02 0.60
CA LEU A 9 6.63 1.05 0.19
C LEU A 9 5.28 0.48 -0.30
N TYR A 10 4.24 0.57 0.51
CA TYR A 10 2.83 0.47 0.11
C TYR A 10 2.21 1.85 0.32
N VAL A 11 1.73 2.49 -0.74
CA VAL A 11 1.29 3.89 -0.68
C VAL A 11 -0.10 3.99 -1.26
N LEU A 12 -0.94 4.78 -0.61
CA LEU A 12 -2.28 5.12 -1.10
C LEU A 12 -2.36 6.64 -1.31
N PRO A 13 -2.83 7.12 -2.48
CA PRO A 13 -3.10 8.54 -2.70
C PRO A 13 -4.17 9.08 -1.75
N TYR A 14 -4.14 10.39 -1.53
CA TYR A 14 -5.07 11.05 -0.61
C TYR A 14 -6.53 10.80 -1.00
N HIS A 15 -6.90 11.09 -2.27
CA HIS A 15 -8.26 10.95 -2.78
C HIS A 15 -8.82 9.53 -2.64
N ILE A 16 -7.99 8.49 -2.88
CA ILE A 16 -8.45 7.09 -2.78
C ILE A 16 -8.85 6.75 -1.34
N GLY A 17 -8.09 7.19 -0.33
CA GLY A 17 -8.48 6.96 1.05
C GLY A 17 -9.81 7.64 1.40
N LEU A 18 -10.04 8.85 0.87
CA LEU A 18 -11.33 9.53 1.03
C LEU A 18 -12.48 8.77 0.37
N GLU A 19 -12.29 8.26 -0.86
CA GLU A 19 -13.27 7.45 -1.59
C GLU A 19 -13.62 6.14 -0.86
N LEU A 20 -12.65 5.58 -0.13
CA LEU A 20 -12.84 4.42 0.75
C LEU A 20 -13.51 4.78 2.09
N GLY A 21 -13.85 6.06 2.31
CA GLY A 21 -14.50 6.53 3.53
C GLY A 21 -13.55 6.74 4.72
N ALA A 22 -12.24 6.73 4.50
CA ALA A 22 -11.26 7.01 5.53
C ALA A 22 -11.28 8.50 5.92
N ARG A 23 -10.88 8.78 7.17
CA ARG A 23 -10.77 10.15 7.69
C ARG A 23 -9.32 10.45 7.98
N TRP A 24 -8.82 11.55 7.43
CA TRP A 24 -7.46 12.01 7.68
C TRP A 24 -7.34 12.52 9.12
N ASP A 25 -6.29 12.09 9.80
CA ASP A 25 -5.91 12.57 11.13
C ASP A 25 -4.47 13.06 11.09
N ALA A 26 -4.30 14.38 11.25
CA ALA A 26 -2.98 15.01 11.21
C ALA A 26 -2.08 14.57 12.37
N GLU A 27 -2.66 14.17 13.52
CA GLU A 27 -1.88 13.69 14.67
C GLU A 27 -1.38 12.25 14.44
N ALA A 28 -2.11 11.45 13.66
CA ALA A 28 -1.72 10.10 13.27
C ALA A 28 -0.70 10.06 12.11
N ALA A 29 -0.47 11.17 11.41
CA ALA A 29 0.37 11.28 10.22
C ALA A 29 1.89 11.28 10.54
N THR A 30 2.36 10.18 11.15
CA THR A 30 3.72 10.02 11.66
C THR A 30 4.66 9.26 10.72
N LEU A 31 4.14 8.71 9.61
CA LEU A 31 4.95 7.97 8.64
C LEU A 31 5.72 8.93 7.74
N SER A 32 6.97 8.55 7.42
CA SER A 32 7.85 9.29 6.53
C SER A 32 8.05 8.51 5.24
N LEU A 33 7.56 9.05 4.13
CA LEU A 33 7.74 8.44 2.81
C LEU A 33 9.19 8.60 2.31
N GLY A 34 9.67 7.59 1.59
CA GLY A 34 11.00 7.60 0.97
C GLY A 34 11.02 8.23 -0.42
N GLY A 35 12.22 8.38 -0.98
CA GLY A 35 12.43 8.80 -2.37
C GLY A 35 11.89 10.20 -2.68
N SER A 36 11.23 10.35 -3.83
CA SER A 36 10.70 11.62 -4.33
C SER A 36 9.55 12.20 -3.51
N PHE A 37 8.99 11.43 -2.56
CA PHE A 37 7.89 11.87 -1.70
C PHE A 37 8.33 12.15 -0.26
N ARG A 38 9.64 12.33 -0.04
CA ARG A 38 10.18 12.70 1.27
C ARG A 38 9.49 13.95 1.80
N GLY A 39 9.01 13.89 3.05
CA GLY A 39 8.36 15.01 3.73
C GLY A 39 6.87 15.13 3.45
N VAL A 40 6.30 14.31 2.55
CA VAL A 40 4.86 14.18 2.42
C VAL A 40 4.31 13.46 3.66
N PRO A 41 3.34 14.06 4.39
CA PRO A 41 2.72 13.43 5.54
C PRO A 41 2.01 12.14 5.14
N ALA A 42 2.19 11.09 5.94
CA ALA A 42 1.49 9.83 5.75
C ALA A 42 1.04 9.23 7.08
N MET A 43 -0.12 8.59 7.09
CA MET A 43 -0.64 7.79 8.20
C MET A 43 -0.87 6.35 7.75
N GLU A 44 -0.89 5.41 8.70
CA GLU A 44 -1.28 4.05 8.38
C GLU A 44 -2.79 3.98 8.11
N LEU A 45 -3.18 3.30 7.03
CA LEU A 45 -4.57 3.03 6.71
C LEU A 45 -4.74 1.54 6.41
N ALA A 46 -5.53 0.85 7.23
CA ALA A 46 -5.96 -0.51 6.98
C ALA A 46 -7.22 -0.52 6.11
N VAL A 47 -7.23 -1.33 5.06
CA VAL A 47 -8.36 -1.52 4.14
C VAL A 47 -8.58 -3.01 3.91
N VAL A 48 -9.83 -3.42 3.75
CA VAL A 48 -10.18 -4.77 3.31
C VAL A 48 -10.42 -4.71 1.81
N GLY A 49 -9.71 -5.52 1.04
CA GLY A 49 -9.82 -5.54 -0.42
C GLY A 49 -9.66 -6.93 -1.00
N SER A 50 -10.18 -7.13 -2.21
CA SER A 50 -10.05 -8.36 -2.99
C SER A 50 -9.48 -8.07 -4.36
N VAL A 51 -8.71 -9.01 -4.90
CA VAL A 51 -8.27 -8.99 -6.31
C VAL A 51 -9.15 -9.95 -7.09
N GLY A 52 -9.91 -9.43 -8.06
CA GLY A 52 -10.85 -10.23 -8.85
C GLY A 52 -11.83 -10.99 -7.95
N SER A 53 -11.87 -12.32 -8.08
CA SER A 53 -12.74 -13.21 -7.31
C SER A 53 -12.04 -13.87 -6.10
N PHE A 54 -10.86 -13.40 -5.71
CA PHE A 54 -10.16 -13.94 -4.53
C PHE A 54 -10.82 -13.50 -3.23
N LEU A 55 -10.54 -14.24 -2.15
CA LEU A 55 -11.04 -13.90 -0.83
C LEU A 55 -10.49 -12.52 -0.40
N PRO A 56 -11.29 -11.71 0.33
CA PRO A 56 -10.82 -10.44 0.86
C PRO A 56 -9.64 -10.63 1.82
N VAL A 57 -8.67 -9.71 1.75
CA VAL A 57 -7.51 -9.67 2.64
C VAL A 57 -7.34 -8.29 3.25
N ASN A 58 -6.64 -8.22 4.39
CA ASN A 58 -6.28 -6.95 5.02
C ASN A 58 -5.05 -6.37 4.32
N LEU A 59 -5.22 -5.20 3.71
CA LEU A 59 -4.15 -4.39 3.17
C LEU A 59 -3.91 -3.18 4.08
N PHE A 60 -2.66 -2.77 4.20
CA PHE A 60 -2.18 -1.69 5.05
C PHE A 60 -1.38 -0.78 4.13
N PHE A 61 -1.75 0.50 4.11
CA PHE A 61 -1.14 1.51 3.26
C PHE A 61 -0.51 2.61 4.11
N ALA A 62 0.60 3.18 3.64
CA ALA A 62 0.96 4.53 4.01
C ALA A 62 0.05 5.45 3.18
N TRP A 63 -1.06 5.86 3.78
CA TRP A 63 -1.98 6.79 3.15
C TRP A 63 -1.37 8.19 3.22
N SER A 64 -1.10 8.73 2.05
CA SER A 64 -0.34 9.95 1.82
C SER A 64 -1.26 11.15 1.70
N GLN A 65 -0.88 12.29 2.27
CA GLN A 65 -1.55 13.59 2.04
C GLN A 65 -1.13 14.22 0.70
N SER A 66 -1.10 13.42 -0.36
CA SER A 66 -0.77 13.86 -1.72
C SER A 66 -1.39 12.90 -2.72
N ASP A 67 -1.80 13.44 -3.86
CA ASP A 67 -2.28 12.69 -5.02
C ASP A 67 -1.21 12.50 -6.11
N ASP A 68 0.00 13.05 -5.89
CA ASP A 68 1.15 12.88 -6.80
C ASP A 68 1.80 11.50 -6.65
N VAL A 69 1.45 10.78 -5.57
CA VAL A 69 1.80 9.37 -5.40
C VAL A 69 0.88 8.48 -6.22
N ARG A 70 1.36 7.30 -6.60
CA ARG A 70 0.51 6.25 -7.17
C ARG A 70 0.21 5.20 -6.10
N VAL A 71 -0.85 4.42 -6.30
CA VAL A 71 -1.05 3.20 -5.52
C VAL A 71 0.14 2.29 -5.73
N ILE A 72 0.83 1.92 -4.64
CA ILE A 72 1.94 0.96 -4.68
C ILE A 72 1.53 -0.27 -3.88
N LEU A 73 1.52 -1.41 -4.56
CA LEU A 73 1.33 -2.73 -3.95
C LEU A 73 2.72 -3.37 -3.81
N GLY A 74 3.21 -3.42 -2.58
CA GLY A 74 4.61 -3.73 -2.28
C GLY A 74 4.87 -5.17 -1.84
N GLN A 75 6.16 -5.44 -1.61
CA GLN A 75 6.67 -6.74 -1.15
C GLN A 75 6.08 -7.17 0.20
N TYR A 76 5.85 -6.22 1.09
CA TYR A 76 5.16 -6.51 2.34
C TYR A 76 3.70 -6.17 2.16
N ASN A 77 2.86 -6.91 2.87
CA ASN A 77 1.42 -6.91 2.69
C ASN A 77 0.97 -7.61 1.40
N PHE A 78 1.04 -6.95 0.24
CA PHE A 78 0.43 -7.50 -0.97
C PHE A 78 1.13 -8.79 -1.44
N PHE A 79 2.47 -8.81 -1.54
CA PHE A 79 3.18 -10.04 -1.93
C PHE A 79 3.27 -11.07 -0.78
N GLN A 80 2.81 -10.73 0.43
CA GLN A 80 2.64 -11.68 1.52
C GLN A 80 1.28 -12.38 1.49
N GLU A 81 0.30 -11.79 0.80
CA GLU A 81 -1.03 -12.36 0.58
C GLU A 81 -1.16 -13.07 -0.78
N TYR A 82 -0.37 -12.64 -1.76
CA TYR A 82 -0.43 -13.14 -3.12
C TYR A 82 0.96 -13.49 -3.68
N ASP A 83 1.02 -14.60 -4.43
CA ASP A 83 2.14 -14.92 -5.30
C ASP A 83 2.03 -14.05 -6.56
N VAL A 84 3.00 -13.14 -6.74
CA VAL A 84 3.03 -12.20 -7.88
C VAL A 84 4.18 -12.54 -8.82
N HIS A 85 3.86 -12.86 -10.08
CA HIS A 85 4.83 -13.22 -11.11
C HIS A 85 4.86 -12.16 -12.20
N PHE A 86 6.05 -11.60 -12.49
CA PHE A 86 6.22 -10.55 -13.51
C PHE A 86 6.81 -11.12 -14.81
N TYR A 87 6.12 -10.89 -15.92
CA TYR A 87 6.56 -11.26 -17.27
C TYR A 87 6.97 -10.01 -18.05
N ARG A 88 8.18 -9.50 -17.78
CA ARG A 88 8.65 -8.17 -18.22
C ARG A 88 8.59 -7.95 -19.74
N SER A 89 8.92 -8.96 -20.54
CA SER A 89 8.89 -8.88 -22.02
C SER A 89 7.47 -8.84 -22.58
N GLN A 90 6.49 -9.33 -21.82
CA GLN A 90 5.08 -9.40 -22.21
C GLN A 90 4.27 -8.22 -21.65
N PHE A 91 4.90 -7.36 -20.83
CA PHE A 91 4.21 -6.29 -20.08
C PHE A 91 3.03 -6.81 -19.26
N ALA A 92 3.14 -8.03 -18.74
CA ALA A 92 2.10 -8.70 -17.98
C ALA A 92 2.62 -9.13 -16.61
N PHE A 93 1.70 -9.31 -15.67
CA PHE A 93 1.96 -9.97 -14.41
C PHE A 93 0.75 -10.83 -14.03
N GLU A 94 1.01 -11.88 -13.26
CA GLU A 94 -0.03 -12.72 -12.68
C GLU A 94 -0.06 -12.54 -11.17
N VAL A 95 -1.26 -12.65 -10.60
CA VAL A 95 -1.50 -12.63 -9.16
C VAL A 95 -2.28 -13.89 -8.83
N ASN A 96 -1.72 -14.72 -7.96
CA ASN A 96 -2.39 -15.89 -7.43
C ASN A 96 -2.48 -15.76 -5.91
N PRO A 97 -3.54 -16.25 -5.25
CA PRO A 97 -3.55 -16.39 -3.80
C PRO A 97 -2.35 -17.23 -3.37
N LYS A 98 -1.66 -16.84 -2.30
CA LYS A 98 -0.57 -17.68 -1.77
C LYS A 98 -1.09 -19.09 -1.53
N SER A 99 -0.33 -20.08 -1.98
CA SER A 99 -0.58 -21.47 -1.60
C SER A 99 -0.30 -21.62 -0.11
N ARG A 100 -1.22 -22.27 0.62
CA ARG A 100 -1.15 -22.42 2.07
C ARG A 100 -0.06 -23.39 2.51
#